data_AF-A0A804ICQ4-F1
#
_entry.id   AF-A0A804ICQ4-F1
#
_cell.length_a   1.000
_cell.length_b   1.000
_cell.length_c   1.000
_cell.angle_alpha   90.00
_cell.angle_beta   90.00
_cell.angle_gamma   90.00
#
_symmetry.space_group_name_H-M   'P 1'
#
loop_
_entity.id
_entity.type
_entity.pdbx_description
1 polymer ?
#
loop_
_entity_poly.entity_id
_entity_poly.type
_entity_poly.pdbx_seq_one_letter_code
_entity_poly.pdbx_strand_id
1 'polypeptide(L)'
;MKPLDNVERLRTDLEETKAQEIAKLQDILHEMQLQVEQAKSTVIKEQEAARKTIEEALPIIKETPVLVQDTEKIDSLNAEIENLKVLLLIEKQATDSANKAFAEAQNRNIELVKKVEDSEMRADQFQDTVQRLEERVSKLESENQVLCQQAVAISPTSRASCSKTSIFQRSTENENILNGESKLALDLSPGSPNSRELQNDDKPQKSLNEKQQENQDLLIECISKDLGFSGGRPIAACVIYRCLLHWRSFEAERTTIFDCIIQTIGSAIEAQDNIDVLSHWLSNSSTLLLLLQRTLKASGAASLTPQRRRTVDMASS
;
A
#
# COMPACT_ATOMS: atom_id res chain seq x y z
N MET A 1 -104.96 99.37 52.61
CA MET A 1 -104.11 98.24 53.07
C MET A 1 -104.40 97.02 52.20
N LYS A 2 -103.92 97.01 50.95
CA LYS A 2 -104.07 95.91 49.94
C LYS A 2 -102.91 95.72 48.91
N PRO A 3 -101.66 96.20 49.11
CA PRO A 3 -100.57 95.87 48.17
C PRO A 3 -99.77 94.59 48.54
N LEU A 4 -99.90 94.05 49.76
CA LEU A 4 -99.12 92.87 50.18
C LEU A 4 -99.60 91.57 49.51
N ASP A 5 -100.90 91.28 49.54
CA ASP A 5 -101.49 90.04 49.01
C ASP A 5 -101.09 89.76 47.54
N ASN A 6 -100.95 90.81 46.72
CA ASN A 6 -100.54 90.69 45.32
C ASN A 6 -99.05 90.31 45.18
N VAL A 7 -98.18 90.76 46.09
CA VAL A 7 -96.74 90.43 46.06
C VAL A 7 -96.50 88.99 46.52
N GLU A 8 -97.24 88.54 47.54
CA GLU A 8 -97.18 87.15 47.99
C GLU A 8 -97.72 86.19 46.92
N ARG A 9 -98.83 86.53 46.25
CA ARG A 9 -99.37 85.74 45.13
C ARG A 9 -98.42 85.67 43.95
N LEU A 10 -97.84 86.79 43.51
CA LEU A 10 -96.85 86.81 42.43
C LEU A 10 -95.59 86.00 42.79
N ARG A 11 -95.25 85.91 44.08
CA ARG A 11 -94.16 85.06 44.56
C ARG A 11 -94.52 83.58 44.48
N THR A 12 -95.73 83.17 44.91
CA THR A 12 -96.17 81.77 44.80
C THR A 12 -96.27 81.33 43.34
N ASP A 13 -96.82 82.18 42.47
CA ASP A 13 -96.96 81.86 41.04
C ASP A 13 -95.58 81.74 40.35
N LEU A 14 -94.59 82.54 40.77
CA LEU A 14 -93.20 82.44 40.31
C LEU A 14 -92.48 81.20 40.87
N GLU A 15 -92.84 80.75 42.07
CA GLU A 15 -92.27 79.55 42.72
C GLU A 15 -92.87 78.26 42.13
N GLU A 16 -94.17 78.26 41.82
CA GLU A 16 -94.87 77.19 41.11
C GLU A 16 -94.38 77.04 39.66
N THR A 17 -94.22 78.14 38.92
CA THR A 17 -93.68 78.09 37.55
C THR A 17 -92.24 77.57 37.51
N LYS A 18 -91.39 77.95 38.48
CA LYS A 18 -90.04 77.37 38.64
C LYS A 18 -90.09 75.88 38.98
N ALA A 19 -90.96 75.45 39.88
CA ALA A 19 -91.12 74.03 40.21
C ALA A 19 -91.57 73.22 38.97
N GLN A 20 -92.49 73.77 38.16
CA GLN A 20 -92.95 73.15 36.92
C GLN A 20 -91.84 73.11 35.84
N GLU A 21 -90.99 74.12 35.75
CA GLU A 21 -89.83 74.13 34.85
C GLU A 21 -88.76 73.12 35.30
N ILE A 22 -88.47 73.03 36.61
CA ILE A 22 -87.55 72.03 37.18
C ILE A 22 -88.06 70.61 36.90
N ALA A 23 -89.37 70.35 37.08
CA ALA A 23 -89.96 69.05 36.76
C ALA A 23 -89.79 68.69 35.27
N LYS A 24 -90.10 69.63 34.35
CA LYS A 24 -89.88 69.42 32.91
C LYS A 24 -88.42 69.17 32.55
N LEU A 25 -87.48 69.88 33.20
CA LEU A 25 -86.04 69.66 32.99
C LEU A 25 -85.59 68.30 33.54
N GLN A 26 -86.16 67.83 34.66
CA GLN A 26 -85.90 66.50 35.20
C GLN A 26 -86.45 65.40 34.30
N ASP A 27 -87.66 65.56 33.75
CA ASP A 27 -88.27 64.62 32.80
C ASP A 27 -87.43 64.51 31.51
N ILE A 28 -87.03 65.65 30.94
CA ILE A 28 -86.17 65.70 29.75
C ILE A 28 -84.79 65.07 30.02
N LEU A 29 -84.21 65.30 31.19
CA LEU A 29 -82.93 64.71 31.58
C LEU A 29 -83.05 63.18 31.75
N HIS A 30 -84.14 62.69 32.34
CA HIS A 30 -84.38 61.26 32.50
C HIS A 30 -84.60 60.56 31.15
N GLU A 31 -85.41 61.16 30.26
CA GLU A 31 -85.62 60.67 28.89
C GLU A 31 -84.30 60.64 28.08
N MET A 32 -83.50 61.71 28.15
CA MET A 32 -82.20 61.74 27.47
C MET A 32 -81.24 60.67 28.02
N GLN A 33 -81.27 60.40 29.32
CA GLN A 33 -80.44 59.36 29.94
C GLN A 33 -80.91 57.94 29.58
N LEU A 34 -82.22 57.73 29.42
CA LEU A 34 -82.78 56.48 28.87
C LEU A 34 -82.32 56.25 27.43
N GLN A 35 -82.34 57.28 26.58
CA GLN A 35 -81.84 57.21 25.20
C GLN A 35 -80.33 56.92 25.13
N VAL A 36 -79.52 57.45 26.05
CA VAL A 36 -78.08 57.14 26.13
C VAL A 36 -77.84 55.67 26.46
N GLU A 37 -78.54 55.10 27.45
CA GLU A 37 -78.39 53.66 27.76
C GLU A 37 -78.96 52.76 26.64
N GLN A 38 -80.02 53.18 25.95
CA GLN A 38 -80.53 52.47 24.76
C GLN A 38 -79.49 52.47 23.62
N ALA A 39 -78.90 53.63 23.29
CA ALA A 39 -77.88 53.75 22.24
C ALA A 39 -76.60 52.97 22.59
N LYS A 40 -76.21 52.97 23.86
CA LYS A 40 -75.09 52.15 24.37
C LYS A 40 -75.39 50.65 24.23
N SER A 41 -76.63 50.20 24.47
CA SER A 41 -77.05 48.82 24.24
C SER A 41 -76.97 48.43 22.75
N THR A 42 -77.37 49.32 21.83
CA THR A 42 -77.27 49.04 20.38
C THR A 42 -75.82 49.00 19.92
N VAL A 43 -74.97 49.93 20.37
CA VAL A 43 -73.52 49.94 20.05
C VAL A 43 -72.81 48.67 20.54
N ILE A 44 -73.14 48.16 21.72
CA ILE A 44 -72.56 46.90 22.23
C ILE A 44 -72.97 45.73 21.33
N LYS A 45 -74.25 45.64 20.92
CA LYS A 45 -74.74 44.58 20.03
C LYS A 45 -74.12 44.66 18.64
N GLU A 46 -73.97 45.86 18.08
CA GLU A 46 -73.29 46.06 16.80
C GLU A 46 -71.80 45.72 16.89
N GLN A 47 -71.13 46.08 18.00
CA GLN A 47 -69.72 45.73 18.22
C GLN A 47 -69.53 44.22 18.38
N GLU A 48 -70.44 43.53 19.07
CA GLU A 48 -70.42 42.07 19.22
C GLU A 48 -70.73 41.36 17.89
N ALA A 49 -71.71 41.84 17.13
CA ALA A 49 -72.01 41.34 15.79
C ALA A 49 -70.84 41.58 14.81
N ALA A 50 -70.19 42.74 14.87
CA ALA A 50 -68.99 43.04 14.07
C ALA A 50 -67.81 42.17 14.47
N ARG A 51 -67.57 41.95 15.79
CA ARG A 51 -66.55 41.00 16.27
C ARG A 51 -66.82 39.59 15.78
N LYS A 52 -68.06 39.10 15.89
CA LYS A 52 -68.44 37.77 15.40
C LYS A 52 -68.28 37.66 13.89
N THR A 53 -68.64 38.70 13.14
CA THR A 53 -68.44 38.75 11.69
C THR A 53 -66.95 38.74 11.33
N ILE A 54 -66.10 39.42 12.10
CA ILE A 54 -64.64 39.38 11.92
C ILE A 54 -64.08 38.00 12.31
N GLU A 55 -64.60 37.35 13.34
CA GLU A 55 -64.20 36.00 13.78
C GLU A 55 -64.63 34.90 12.78
N GLU A 56 -65.80 35.05 12.14
CA GLU A 56 -66.28 34.14 11.08
C GLU A 56 -65.68 34.46 9.69
N ALA A 57 -65.30 35.71 9.41
CA ALA A 57 -64.75 36.15 8.12
C ALA A 57 -63.21 36.17 8.07
N LEU A 58 -62.52 36.29 9.20
CA LEU A 58 -61.16 35.77 9.31
C LEU A 58 -61.28 34.26 9.08
N PRO A 59 -60.67 33.69 8.03
CA PRO A 59 -60.67 32.26 7.90
C PRO A 59 -60.02 31.72 9.16
N ILE A 60 -60.68 30.77 9.83
CA ILE A 60 -59.98 29.83 10.70
C ILE A 60 -58.87 29.28 9.82
N ILE A 61 -57.63 29.74 10.07
CA ILE A 61 -56.44 29.16 9.49
C ILE A 61 -56.37 27.79 10.13
N LYS A 62 -57.07 26.84 9.50
CA LYS A 62 -56.63 25.46 9.48
C LYS A 62 -55.23 25.55 8.90
N GLU A 63 -54.25 25.52 9.79
CA GLU A 63 -52.87 25.26 9.42
C GLU A 63 -52.89 23.92 8.70
N THR A 64 -52.97 23.98 7.37
CA THR A 64 -52.49 22.89 6.54
C THR A 64 -51.04 22.70 7.00
N PRO A 65 -50.63 21.53 7.53
CA PRO A 65 -49.36 21.36 8.26
C PRO A 65 -48.10 21.36 7.36
N VAL A 66 -48.12 22.20 6.34
CA VAL A 66 -47.16 22.33 5.24
C VAL A 66 -45.93 23.12 5.67
N LEU A 67 -46.10 24.17 6.49
CA LEU A 67 -44.98 25.03 6.91
C LEU A 67 -43.94 24.31 7.77
N VAL A 68 -44.35 23.45 8.70
CA VAL A 68 -43.42 22.67 9.53
C VAL A 68 -42.67 21.65 8.67
N GLN A 69 -43.39 20.90 7.82
CA GLN A 69 -42.78 19.86 7.00
C GLN A 69 -41.81 20.44 5.95
N ASP A 70 -42.09 21.61 5.39
CA ASP A 70 -41.19 22.26 4.44
C ASP A 70 -39.99 22.93 5.13
N THR A 71 -40.14 23.41 6.37
CA THR A 71 -39.01 23.88 7.20
C THR A 71 -38.07 22.72 7.58
N GLU A 72 -38.62 21.60 8.06
CA GLU A 72 -37.86 20.38 8.37
C GLU A 72 -37.12 19.83 7.13
N LYS A 73 -37.75 19.86 5.94
CA LYS A 73 -37.07 19.51 4.68
C LYS A 73 -35.96 20.49 4.34
N ILE A 74 -36.14 21.80 4.53
CA ILE A 74 -35.10 22.81 4.28
C ILE A 74 -33.92 22.60 5.21
N ASP A 75 -34.15 22.33 6.50
CA ASP A 75 -33.08 22.05 7.46
C ASP A 75 -32.35 20.74 7.16
N SER A 76 -33.08 19.69 6.77
CA SER A 76 -32.51 18.41 6.30
C SER A 76 -31.67 18.58 5.02
N LEU A 77 -32.15 19.36 4.05
CA LEU A 77 -31.41 19.69 2.83
C LEU A 77 -30.18 20.56 3.12
N ASN A 78 -30.27 21.52 4.05
CA ASN A 78 -29.13 22.31 4.49
C ASN A 78 -28.06 21.45 5.17
N ALA A 79 -28.48 20.52 6.05
CA ALA A 79 -27.58 19.58 6.70
C ALA A 79 -26.87 18.68 5.69
N GLU A 80 -27.60 18.16 4.69
CA GLU A 80 -27.00 17.35 3.61
C GLU A 80 -26.10 18.19 2.70
N ILE A 81 -26.43 19.46 2.42
CA ILE A 81 -25.54 20.37 1.68
C ILE A 81 -24.23 20.62 2.43
N GLU A 82 -24.25 20.81 3.75
CA GLU A 82 -23.02 20.93 4.55
C GLU A 82 -22.24 19.62 4.61
N ASN A 83 -22.91 18.47 4.74
CA ASN A 83 -22.30 17.14 4.67
C ASN A 83 -21.59 16.92 3.31
N LEU A 84 -22.27 17.22 2.20
CA LEU A 84 -21.72 17.15 0.85
C LEU A 84 -20.55 18.13 0.63
N LYS A 85 -20.57 19.32 1.24
CA LYS A 85 -19.41 20.25 1.22
C LYS A 85 -18.21 19.67 1.95
N VAL A 86 -18.41 19.04 3.10
CA VAL A 86 -17.35 18.37 3.87
C VAL A 86 -16.77 17.19 3.08
N LEU A 87 -17.63 16.31 2.54
CA LEU A 87 -17.22 15.19 1.69
C LEU A 87 -16.45 15.66 0.44
N LEU A 88 -16.92 16.71 -0.24
CA LEU A 88 -16.23 17.31 -1.38
C LEU A 88 -14.84 17.87 -1.02
N LEU A 89 -14.68 18.41 0.19
CA LEU A 89 -13.39 18.91 0.67
C LEU A 89 -12.42 17.76 0.99
N ILE A 90 -12.92 16.70 1.63
CA ILE A 90 -12.15 15.47 1.89
C ILE A 90 -11.72 14.81 0.57
N GLU A 91 -12.63 14.68 -0.40
CA GLU A 91 -12.34 14.07 -1.70
C GLU A 91 -11.32 14.88 -2.50
N LYS A 92 -11.40 16.21 -2.47
CA LYS A 92 -10.37 17.09 -3.05
C LYS A 92 -9.01 16.90 -2.38
N GLN A 93 -8.96 16.88 -1.05
CA GLN A 93 -7.71 16.67 -0.32
C GLN A 93 -7.11 15.28 -0.58
N ALA A 94 -7.94 14.24 -0.70
CA ALA A 94 -7.53 12.89 -1.08
C ALA A 94 -6.98 12.87 -2.52
N THR A 95 -7.66 13.54 -3.45
CA THR A 95 -7.22 13.70 -4.86
C THR A 95 -5.88 14.43 -4.95
N ASP A 96 -5.69 15.54 -4.23
CA ASP A 96 -4.43 16.29 -4.21
C ASP A 96 -3.28 15.47 -3.60
N SER A 97 -3.55 14.71 -2.54
CA SER A 97 -2.59 13.79 -1.93
C SER A 97 -2.20 12.65 -2.88
N ALA A 98 -3.18 12.06 -3.58
CA ALA A 98 -2.94 11.03 -4.58
C ALA A 98 -2.15 11.55 -5.79
N ASN A 99 -2.48 12.75 -6.29
CA ASN A 99 -1.74 13.43 -7.36
C ASN A 99 -0.28 13.70 -6.97
N LYS A 100 -0.02 14.12 -5.72
CA LYS A 100 1.34 14.31 -5.21
C LYS A 100 2.09 12.98 -5.14
N ALA A 101 1.48 11.93 -4.58
CA ALA A 101 2.09 10.60 -4.50
C ALA A 101 2.40 10.03 -5.90
N PHE A 102 1.52 10.25 -6.87
CA PHE A 102 1.73 9.87 -8.27
C PHE A 102 2.92 10.61 -8.90
N ALA A 103 3.00 11.94 -8.73
CA ALA A 103 4.13 12.72 -9.24
C ALA A 103 5.48 12.30 -8.60
N GLU A 104 5.48 12.00 -7.30
CA GLU A 104 6.66 11.45 -6.62
C GLU A 104 7.04 10.04 -7.11
N ALA A 105 6.06 9.19 -7.41
CA ALA A 105 6.30 7.86 -7.98
C ALA A 105 6.83 7.95 -9.43
N GLN A 106 6.31 8.88 -10.23
CA GLN A 106 6.79 9.16 -11.59
C GLN A 106 8.25 9.64 -11.57
N ASN A 107 8.60 10.56 -10.68
CA ASN A 107 9.98 11.04 -10.53
C ASN A 107 10.95 9.91 -10.13
N ARG A 108 10.57 9.06 -9.18
CA ARG A 108 11.36 7.85 -8.83
C ARG A 108 11.49 6.87 -10.00
N ASN A 109 10.44 6.73 -10.82
CA ASN A 109 10.49 5.87 -12.01
C ASN A 109 11.49 6.41 -13.05
N ILE A 110 11.49 7.72 -13.31
CA ILE A 110 12.46 8.38 -14.21
C ILE A 110 13.91 8.17 -13.71
N GLU A 111 14.16 8.32 -12.40
CA GLU A 111 15.47 8.08 -11.80
C GLU A 111 15.92 6.60 -11.95
N LEU A 112 15.00 5.66 -11.73
CA LEU A 112 15.26 4.23 -11.91
C LEU A 112 15.55 3.86 -13.37
N VAL A 113 14.79 4.41 -14.33
CA VAL A 113 15.04 4.22 -15.77
C VAL A 113 16.44 4.68 -16.13
N LYS A 114 16.82 5.90 -15.75
CA LYS A 114 18.18 6.42 -15.98
C LYS A 114 19.26 5.52 -15.37
N LYS A 115 19.04 5.00 -14.17
CA LYS A 115 20.00 4.09 -13.50
C LYS A 115 20.11 2.74 -14.23
N VAL A 116 19.04 2.27 -14.88
CA VAL A 116 19.04 1.09 -15.75
C VAL A 116 19.83 1.39 -17.03
N GLU A 117 19.56 2.50 -17.72
CA GLU A 117 20.31 2.95 -18.92
C GLU A 117 21.82 3.06 -18.63
N ASP A 118 22.19 3.70 -17.52
CA ASP A 118 23.59 3.81 -17.06
C ASP A 118 24.21 2.42 -16.80
N SER A 119 23.42 1.43 -16.38
CA SER A 119 23.88 0.06 -16.12
C SER A 119 23.98 -0.81 -17.37
N GLU A 120 23.09 -0.59 -18.34
CA GLU A 120 23.08 -1.22 -19.66
C GLU A 120 24.31 -0.77 -20.46
N MET A 121 24.59 0.54 -20.49
CA MET A 121 25.82 1.08 -21.10
C MET A 121 27.11 0.48 -20.50
N ARG A 122 27.13 0.17 -19.20
CA ARG A 122 28.27 -0.53 -18.57
C ARG A 122 28.30 -2.02 -18.93
N ALA A 123 27.16 -2.67 -19.10
CA ALA A 123 27.08 -4.06 -19.55
C ALA A 123 27.61 -4.19 -20.98
N ASP A 124 27.24 -3.28 -21.88
CA ASP A 124 27.76 -3.21 -23.26
C ASP A 124 29.29 -3.03 -23.27
N GLN A 125 29.81 -2.09 -22.48
CA GLN A 125 31.27 -1.89 -22.33
C GLN A 125 31.98 -3.17 -21.83
N PHE A 126 31.38 -3.89 -20.89
CA PHE A 126 31.95 -5.16 -20.44
C PHE A 126 31.87 -6.23 -21.54
N GLN A 127 30.77 -6.34 -22.27
CA GLN A 127 30.62 -7.26 -23.40
C GLN A 127 31.69 -7.01 -24.48
N ASP A 128 31.92 -5.75 -24.86
CA ASP A 128 33.01 -5.36 -25.77
C ASP A 128 34.40 -5.77 -25.26
N THR A 129 34.65 -5.64 -23.96
CA THR A 129 35.94 -6.08 -23.38
C THR A 129 36.08 -7.60 -23.36
N VAL A 130 35.00 -8.34 -23.10
CA VAL A 130 34.99 -9.80 -23.12
C VAL A 130 35.24 -10.30 -24.53
N GLN A 131 34.50 -9.82 -25.54
CA GLN A 131 34.72 -10.21 -26.94
C GLN A 131 36.17 -9.94 -27.38
N ARG A 132 36.74 -8.78 -27.05
CA ARG A 132 38.14 -8.45 -27.37
C ARG A 132 39.14 -9.36 -26.65
N LEU A 133 38.83 -9.83 -25.45
CA LEU A 133 39.65 -10.80 -24.74
C LEU A 133 39.53 -12.20 -25.36
N GLU A 134 38.33 -12.64 -25.74
CA GLU A 134 38.09 -13.90 -26.45
C GLU A 134 38.83 -13.96 -27.79
N GLU A 135 38.78 -12.88 -28.59
CA GLU A 135 39.56 -12.73 -29.83
C GLU A 135 41.08 -12.84 -29.58
N ARG A 136 41.58 -12.22 -28.50
CA ARG A 136 42.99 -12.30 -28.11
C ARG A 136 43.38 -13.70 -27.63
N VAL A 137 42.51 -14.39 -26.88
CA VAL A 137 42.72 -15.76 -26.42
C VAL A 137 42.77 -16.71 -27.61
N SER A 138 41.77 -16.67 -28.50
CA SER A 138 41.73 -17.49 -29.72
C SER A 138 42.96 -17.27 -30.61
N LYS A 139 43.41 -16.01 -30.75
CA LYS A 139 44.68 -15.69 -31.43
C LYS A 139 45.87 -16.37 -30.75
N LEU A 140 46.05 -16.21 -29.43
CA LEU A 140 47.16 -16.81 -28.68
C LEU A 140 47.12 -18.35 -28.69
N GLU A 141 45.93 -18.96 -28.64
CA GLU A 141 45.74 -20.41 -28.79
C GLU A 141 46.22 -20.89 -30.17
N SER A 142 45.88 -20.16 -31.24
CA SER A 142 46.35 -20.48 -32.59
C SER A 142 47.87 -20.35 -32.76
N GLU A 143 48.47 -19.31 -32.18
CA GLU A 143 49.93 -19.10 -32.17
C GLU A 143 50.64 -20.22 -31.40
N ASN A 144 50.11 -20.60 -30.23
CA ASN A 144 50.63 -21.70 -29.42
C ASN A 144 50.52 -23.05 -30.16
N GLN A 145 49.38 -23.31 -30.82
CA GLN A 145 49.18 -24.53 -31.62
C GLN A 145 50.16 -24.63 -32.80
N VAL A 146 50.53 -23.51 -33.43
CA VAL A 146 51.55 -23.46 -34.49
C VAL A 146 52.94 -23.71 -33.92
N LEU A 147 53.30 -23.09 -32.79
CA LEU A 147 54.59 -23.33 -32.11
C LEU A 147 54.75 -24.79 -31.70
N CYS A 148 53.71 -25.43 -31.18
CA CYS A 148 53.72 -26.87 -30.88
C CYS A 148 53.95 -27.73 -32.12
N GLN A 149 53.30 -27.43 -33.25
CA GLN A 149 53.52 -28.14 -34.51
C GLN A 149 54.96 -27.96 -35.02
N GLN A 150 55.50 -26.74 -34.93
CA GLN A 150 56.87 -26.44 -35.34
C GLN A 150 57.89 -27.19 -34.48
N ALA A 151 57.71 -27.24 -33.16
CA ALA A 151 58.60 -27.99 -32.25
C ALA A 151 58.64 -29.49 -32.57
N VAL A 152 57.50 -30.10 -32.92
CA VAL A 152 57.41 -31.51 -33.34
C VAL A 152 58.12 -31.73 -34.68
N ALA A 153 58.03 -30.78 -35.62
CA ALA A 153 58.68 -30.88 -36.93
C ALA A 153 60.23 -30.78 -36.88
N ILE A 154 60.79 -30.12 -35.85
CA ILE A 154 62.25 -29.93 -35.71
C ILE A 154 62.95 -31.15 -35.06
N SER A 155 62.21 -32.12 -34.49
CA SER A 155 62.76 -33.29 -33.81
C SER A 155 62.55 -34.60 -34.59
N PRO A 156 63.47 -35.03 -35.47
CA PRO A 156 63.30 -36.22 -36.30
C PRO A 156 63.74 -37.53 -35.61
N THR A 157 63.34 -37.80 -34.35
CA THR A 157 63.61 -39.10 -33.72
C THR A 157 62.51 -39.61 -32.77
N SER A 158 62.15 -40.88 -32.96
CA SER A 158 61.35 -41.76 -32.10
C SER A 158 59.83 -41.54 -32.03
N ARG A 159 59.13 -42.63 -32.35
CA ARG A 159 57.66 -42.78 -32.32
C ARG A 159 57.23 -43.22 -30.92
N ALA A 160 56.83 -42.29 -30.04
CA ALA A 160 56.25 -42.63 -28.73
C ALA A 160 55.28 -41.58 -28.18
N SER A 161 54.05 -42.02 -27.91
CA SER A 161 53.06 -41.48 -26.94
C SER A 161 53.06 -39.97 -26.61
N CYS A 162 52.20 -39.21 -27.29
CA CYS A 162 51.72 -37.93 -26.76
C CYS A 162 50.56 -38.18 -25.78
N SER A 163 50.89 -38.54 -24.54
CA SER A 163 49.92 -38.73 -23.46
C SER A 163 49.41 -37.37 -22.95
N LYS A 164 48.09 -37.15 -23.03
CA LYS A 164 47.46 -35.97 -22.44
C LYS A 164 47.42 -36.11 -20.91
N THR A 165 48.37 -35.50 -20.21
CA THR A 165 48.27 -35.26 -18.77
C THR A 165 48.09 -33.77 -18.50
N SER A 166 46.85 -33.38 -18.20
CA SER A 166 46.59 -32.09 -17.54
C SER A 166 47.14 -32.18 -16.13
N ILE A 167 48.22 -31.44 -15.84
CA ILE A 167 48.73 -31.23 -14.49
C ILE A 167 48.81 -29.72 -14.28
N PHE A 168 47.98 -29.24 -13.36
CA PHE A 168 48.03 -27.87 -12.85
C PHE A 168 49.42 -27.58 -12.29
N GLN A 169 50.20 -26.72 -12.95
CA GLN A 169 51.42 -26.18 -12.39
C GLN A 169 51.08 -24.84 -11.70
N ARG A 170 50.90 -24.91 -10.38
CA ARG A 170 50.74 -23.75 -9.50
C ARG A 170 52.07 -23.00 -9.43
N SER A 171 52.11 -21.77 -9.92
CA SER A 171 53.31 -20.92 -9.83
C SER A 171 53.60 -20.53 -8.39
N THR A 172 54.81 -20.84 -7.92
CA THR A 172 55.43 -20.22 -6.73
C THR A 172 56.86 -19.86 -7.13
N GLU A 173 57.05 -18.61 -7.56
CA GLU A 173 58.38 -18.06 -7.82
C GLU A 173 58.85 -17.30 -6.59
N ASN A 174 59.99 -17.73 -6.04
CA ASN A 174 60.68 -17.01 -4.98
C ASN A 174 61.52 -15.90 -5.61
N GLU A 175 61.19 -14.63 -5.34
CA GLU A 175 62.15 -13.53 -5.55
C GLU A 175 63.00 -13.30 -4.29
N ASN A 176 64.28 -13.05 -4.52
CA ASN A 176 65.35 -13.16 -3.54
C ASN A 176 66.04 -11.80 -3.36
N ILE A 177 65.87 -11.14 -2.22
CA ILE A 177 66.59 -9.89 -1.89
C ILE A 177 67.34 -10.02 -0.55
N LEU A 178 68.62 -10.38 -0.71
CA LEU A 178 69.80 -9.85 -0.03
C LEU A 178 69.71 -9.33 1.43
N ASN A 179 70.13 -10.20 2.36
CA ASN A 179 71.16 -9.99 3.40
C ASN A 179 71.30 -8.62 4.14
N GLY A 180 71.21 -8.65 5.47
CA GLY A 180 71.67 -7.59 6.37
C GLY A 180 71.64 -8.01 7.85
N GLU A 181 72.80 -8.13 8.50
CA GLU A 181 72.96 -8.65 9.87
C GLU A 181 72.80 -7.59 10.98
N SER A 182 72.28 -7.98 12.16
CA SER A 182 72.85 -7.59 13.47
C SER A 182 72.30 -8.37 14.67
N LYS A 183 73.17 -8.59 15.67
CA LYS A 183 72.91 -9.18 17.00
C LYS A 183 72.27 -8.11 17.93
N LEU A 184 71.55 -8.41 19.02
CA LEU A 184 71.97 -8.97 20.33
C LEU A 184 70.65 -9.23 21.14
N ALA A 185 70.39 -10.38 21.79
CA ALA A 185 70.93 -10.94 23.04
C ALA A 185 70.25 -10.46 24.36
N LEU A 186 69.83 -11.46 25.17
CA LEU A 186 69.17 -11.44 26.51
C LEU A 186 67.64 -11.17 26.50
N ASP A 187 66.79 -11.68 27.41
CA ASP A 187 67.01 -12.60 28.57
C ASP A 187 65.77 -13.53 28.88
N LEU A 188 65.81 -14.27 30.00
CA LEU A 188 64.83 -15.25 30.53
C LEU A 188 63.73 -14.57 31.41
N SER A 189 62.57 -15.11 31.80
CA SER A 189 62.11 -16.50 32.08
C SER A 189 60.53 -16.56 32.08
N PRO A 190 59.78 -17.58 32.59
CA PRO A 190 58.77 -18.26 31.76
C PRO A 190 57.29 -18.14 32.18
N GLY A 191 56.38 -18.18 31.20
CA GLY A 191 54.93 -18.35 31.38
C GLY A 191 54.28 -19.02 30.16
N SER A 192 53.64 -20.18 30.36
CA SER A 192 53.03 -21.01 29.30
C SER A 192 51.57 -20.56 28.97
N PRO A 193 50.93 -21.04 27.90
CA PRO A 193 50.76 -20.18 26.72
C PRO A 193 49.29 -19.91 26.37
N ASN A 194 49.04 -18.75 25.78
CA ASN A 194 47.86 -18.54 24.94
C ASN A 194 48.29 -18.47 23.47
N SER A 195 47.35 -18.75 22.56
CA SER A 195 47.53 -18.79 21.10
C SER A 195 48.47 -19.88 20.55
N ARG A 196 47.87 -20.93 19.99
CA ARG A 196 48.44 -21.63 18.83
C ARG A 196 47.65 -21.18 17.61
N GLU A 197 48.18 -20.19 16.90
CA GLU A 197 47.78 -19.92 15.53
C GLU A 197 48.13 -21.15 14.67
N LEU A 198 47.12 -21.88 14.22
CA LEU A 198 47.27 -22.89 13.19
C LEU A 198 46.74 -22.33 11.87
N GLN A 199 47.68 -21.87 11.04
CA GLN A 199 47.63 -21.77 9.57
C GLN A 199 46.27 -21.43 8.94
N ASN A 200 46.13 -20.16 8.53
CA ASN A 200 45.08 -19.68 7.66
C ASN A 200 45.17 -20.28 6.25
N ASP A 201 44.28 -21.20 5.87
CA ASP A 201 44.05 -21.55 4.45
C ASP A 201 42.56 -21.88 4.10
N ASP A 202 41.65 -21.67 5.06
CA ASP A 202 40.22 -22.04 4.97
C ASP A 202 39.29 -20.92 4.42
N LYS A 203 39.86 -19.74 4.15
CA LYS A 203 39.11 -18.48 4.06
C LYS A 203 38.18 -18.33 2.83
N PRO A 204 38.49 -18.88 1.64
CA PRO A 204 37.57 -18.82 0.49
C PRO A 204 36.33 -19.70 0.65
N GLN A 205 36.48 -20.87 1.31
CA GLN A 205 35.44 -21.89 1.31
C GLN A 205 34.44 -21.72 2.47
N LYS A 206 34.87 -21.20 3.62
CA LYS A 206 33.95 -20.80 4.71
C LYS A 206 33.06 -19.64 4.28
N SER A 207 33.64 -18.58 3.71
CA SER A 207 32.88 -17.40 3.26
C SER A 207 31.90 -17.70 2.11
N LEU A 208 32.21 -18.65 1.23
CA LEU A 208 31.28 -19.13 0.20
C LEU A 208 30.05 -19.81 0.82
N ASN A 209 30.26 -20.73 1.77
CA ASN A 209 29.17 -21.45 2.44
C ASN A 209 28.33 -20.52 3.33
N GLU A 210 28.97 -19.60 4.06
CA GLU A 210 28.32 -18.58 4.89
C GLU A 210 27.41 -17.68 4.04
N LYS A 211 27.92 -17.18 2.92
CA LYS A 211 27.12 -16.41 1.94
C LYS A 211 26.02 -17.25 1.29
N GLN A 212 26.20 -18.56 1.12
CA GLN A 212 25.16 -19.46 0.62
C GLN A 212 24.08 -19.75 1.68
N GLN A 213 24.41 -19.67 2.96
CA GLN A 213 23.43 -19.73 4.07
C GLN A 213 22.64 -18.42 4.17
N GLU A 214 23.30 -17.26 4.18
CA GLU A 214 22.63 -15.94 4.17
C GLU A 214 21.61 -15.83 3.02
N ASN A 215 22.00 -16.29 1.82
CA ASN A 215 21.13 -16.32 0.65
C ASN A 215 19.91 -17.26 0.80
N GLN A 216 20.05 -18.38 1.53
CA GLN A 216 18.93 -19.26 1.86
C GLN A 216 18.00 -18.59 2.87
N ASP A 217 18.55 -17.98 3.92
CA ASP A 217 17.78 -17.31 4.97
C ASP A 217 16.96 -16.13 4.38
N LEU A 218 17.55 -15.35 3.47
CA LEU A 218 16.86 -14.31 2.70
C LEU A 218 15.73 -14.87 1.80
N LEU A 219 15.90 -16.06 1.22
CA LEU A 219 14.82 -16.71 0.47
C LEU A 219 13.68 -17.12 1.40
N ILE A 220 13.98 -17.73 2.55
CA ILE A 220 12.99 -18.12 3.56
C ILE A 220 12.23 -16.88 4.07
N GLU A 221 12.93 -15.78 4.36
CA GLU A 221 12.30 -14.51 4.75
C GLU A 221 11.41 -13.93 3.63
N CYS A 222 11.83 -14.03 2.37
CA CYS A 222 11.04 -13.59 1.22
C CYS A 222 9.76 -14.42 1.03
N ILE A 223 9.83 -15.75 1.14
CA ILE A 223 8.65 -16.62 0.93
C ILE A 223 7.72 -16.66 2.14
N SER A 224 8.20 -16.30 3.33
CA SER A 224 7.36 -16.15 4.53
C SER A 224 6.44 -14.92 4.46
N LYS A 225 6.64 -14.03 3.49
CA LYS A 225 5.78 -12.87 3.22
C LYS A 225 4.74 -13.24 2.16
N ASP A 226 3.58 -12.60 2.20
CA ASP A 226 2.59 -12.74 1.13
C ASP A 226 3.11 -12.09 -0.15
N LEU A 227 3.58 -12.93 -1.07
CA LEU A 227 4.11 -12.52 -2.37
C LEU A 227 3.01 -12.45 -3.45
N GLY A 228 1.82 -13.01 -3.21
CA GLY A 228 0.68 -12.98 -4.13
C GLY A 228 0.95 -13.54 -5.54
N PHE A 229 0.29 -12.93 -6.53
CA PHE A 229 0.25 -13.39 -7.93
C PHE A 229 0.57 -12.27 -8.92
N SER A 230 1.24 -12.61 -10.02
CA SER A 230 1.43 -11.73 -11.19
C SER A 230 1.00 -12.43 -12.46
N GLY A 231 0.08 -11.83 -13.22
CA GLY A 231 -0.44 -12.41 -14.47
C GLY A 231 -1.02 -13.82 -14.31
N GLY A 232 -1.65 -14.11 -13.17
CA GLY A 232 -2.17 -15.45 -12.82
C GLY A 232 -1.11 -16.47 -12.41
N ARG A 233 0.17 -16.09 -12.28
CA ARG A 233 1.25 -16.96 -11.81
C ARG A 233 1.55 -16.70 -10.33
N PRO A 234 1.61 -17.73 -9.47
CA PRO A 234 2.02 -17.57 -8.07
C PRO A 234 3.48 -17.11 -7.99
N ILE A 235 3.73 -15.99 -7.31
CA ILE A 235 5.06 -15.36 -7.31
C ILE A 235 6.05 -16.17 -6.46
N ALA A 236 5.65 -16.66 -5.27
CA ALA A 236 6.54 -17.41 -4.40
C ALA A 236 7.07 -18.68 -5.10
N ALA A 237 6.21 -19.43 -5.79
CA ALA A 237 6.60 -20.59 -6.59
C ALA A 237 7.65 -20.25 -7.66
N CYS A 238 7.50 -19.12 -8.36
CA CYS A 238 8.46 -18.66 -9.36
C CYS A 238 9.79 -18.21 -8.74
N VAL A 239 9.78 -17.55 -7.58
CA VAL A 239 10.98 -17.12 -6.86
C VAL A 239 11.76 -18.34 -6.37
N ILE A 240 11.11 -19.25 -5.64
CA ILE A 240 11.70 -20.51 -5.14
C ILE A 240 12.36 -21.28 -6.27
N TYR A 241 11.63 -21.53 -7.36
CA TYR A 241 12.14 -22.28 -8.50
C TYR A 241 13.39 -21.64 -9.14
N ARG A 242 13.41 -20.31 -9.29
CA ARG A 242 14.58 -19.59 -9.84
C ARG A 242 15.80 -19.66 -8.92
N CYS A 243 15.60 -19.58 -7.61
CA CYS A 243 16.69 -19.72 -6.63
C CYS A 243 17.28 -21.14 -6.63
N LEU A 244 16.44 -22.18 -6.64
CA LEU A 244 16.87 -23.59 -6.70
C LEU A 244 17.66 -23.90 -7.99
N LEU A 245 17.27 -23.32 -9.13
CA LEU A 245 18.05 -23.39 -10.36
C LEU A 245 19.40 -22.65 -10.25
N HIS A 246 19.40 -21.43 -9.72
CA HIS A 246 20.60 -20.59 -9.62
C HIS A 246 21.68 -21.23 -8.74
N TRP A 247 21.29 -21.83 -7.60
CA TRP A 247 22.19 -22.55 -6.70
C TRP A 247 22.45 -24.00 -7.11
N ARG A 248 21.92 -24.46 -8.26
CA ARG A 248 21.99 -25.84 -8.76
C ARG A 248 21.62 -26.89 -7.71
N SER A 249 20.60 -26.61 -6.90
CA SER A 249 20.21 -27.46 -5.75
C SER A 249 19.81 -28.89 -6.14
N PHE A 250 19.57 -29.15 -7.42
CA PHE A 250 19.28 -30.47 -8.01
C PHE A 250 20.52 -31.34 -8.29
N GLU A 251 21.71 -30.76 -8.34
CA GLU A 251 22.98 -31.46 -8.64
C GLU A 251 23.73 -31.90 -7.36
N ALA A 252 23.37 -31.32 -6.21
CA ALA A 252 24.00 -31.62 -4.92
C ALA A 252 23.34 -32.83 -4.24
N GLU A 253 24.15 -33.76 -3.73
CA GLU A 253 23.69 -35.04 -3.18
C GLU A 253 22.70 -34.89 -2.00
N ARG A 254 22.79 -33.80 -1.23
CA ARG A 254 21.76 -33.33 -0.29
C ARG A 254 21.81 -31.79 -0.18
N THR A 255 20.66 -31.14 -0.13
CA THR A 255 20.54 -29.72 0.26
C THR A 255 19.39 -29.54 1.25
N THR A 256 19.64 -28.82 2.34
CA THR A 256 18.67 -28.52 3.40
C THR A 256 17.57 -27.56 2.96
N ILE A 257 17.81 -26.77 1.90
CA ILE A 257 16.88 -25.76 1.43
C ILE A 257 15.50 -26.33 1.03
N PHE A 258 15.44 -27.56 0.51
CA PHE A 258 14.15 -28.20 0.22
C PHE A 258 13.34 -28.46 1.50
N ASP A 259 13.99 -28.97 2.55
CA ASP A 259 13.35 -29.21 3.85
C ASP A 259 12.90 -27.88 4.49
N CYS A 260 13.73 -26.83 4.43
CA CYS A 260 13.38 -25.49 4.90
C CYS A 260 12.17 -24.90 4.16
N ILE A 261 12.12 -25.03 2.83
CA ILE A 261 10.97 -24.58 2.02
C ILE A 261 9.70 -25.35 2.42
N ILE A 262 9.79 -26.68 2.55
CA ILE A 262 8.65 -27.53 2.96
C ILE A 262 8.16 -27.13 4.36
N GLN A 263 9.07 -26.91 5.31
CA GLN A 263 8.74 -26.47 6.67
C GLN A 263 8.10 -25.07 6.70
N THR A 264 8.56 -24.15 5.85
CA THR A 264 7.99 -22.79 5.76
C THR A 264 6.57 -22.83 5.21
N ILE A 265 6.34 -23.60 4.14
CA ILE A 265 5.01 -23.80 3.55
C ILE A 265 4.08 -24.52 4.54
N GLY A 266 4.57 -25.58 5.20
CA GLY A 266 3.82 -26.32 6.21
C GLY A 266 3.40 -25.43 7.39
N SER A 267 4.35 -24.72 7.98
CA SER A 267 4.09 -23.75 9.06
C SER A 267 3.07 -22.68 8.66
N ALA A 268 3.14 -22.17 7.42
CA ALA A 268 2.22 -21.15 6.94
C ALA A 268 0.80 -21.69 6.65
N ILE A 269 0.65 -22.99 6.36
CA ILE A 269 -0.64 -23.66 6.26
C ILE A 269 -1.20 -23.97 7.66
N GLU A 270 -0.36 -24.43 8.60
CA GLU A 270 -0.76 -24.78 9.96
C GLU A 270 -1.08 -23.55 10.84
N ALA A 271 -0.47 -22.39 10.55
CA ALA A 271 -0.66 -21.16 11.32
C ALA A 271 -1.93 -20.35 10.97
N GLN A 272 -2.64 -20.70 9.90
CA GLN A 272 -3.87 -20.01 9.48
C GLN A 272 -4.98 -20.98 9.07
N ASP A 273 -6.05 -21.01 9.87
CA ASP A 273 -7.38 -21.54 9.52
C ASP A 273 -8.11 -20.66 8.46
N ASN A 274 -7.36 -20.03 7.55
CA ASN A 274 -7.89 -19.19 6.48
C ASN A 274 -7.82 -19.92 5.14
N ILE A 275 -9.00 -20.12 4.53
CA ILE A 275 -9.19 -20.70 3.20
C ILE A 275 -8.36 -19.96 2.14
N ASP A 276 -8.21 -18.63 2.25
CA ASP A 276 -7.43 -17.83 1.31
C ASP A 276 -5.94 -18.18 1.37
N VAL A 277 -5.37 -18.31 2.58
CA VAL A 277 -3.97 -18.68 2.81
C VAL A 277 -3.70 -20.10 2.32
N LEU A 278 -4.61 -21.04 2.61
CA LEU A 278 -4.55 -22.40 2.08
C LEU A 278 -4.61 -22.40 0.54
N SER A 279 -5.51 -21.64 -0.07
CA SER A 279 -5.65 -21.58 -1.54
C SER A 279 -4.41 -20.98 -2.21
N HIS A 280 -3.81 -19.94 -1.61
CA HIS A 280 -2.54 -19.35 -2.04
C HIS A 280 -1.42 -20.39 -1.98
N TRP A 281 -1.24 -21.09 -0.86
CA TRP A 281 -0.17 -22.07 -0.70
C TRP A 281 -0.36 -23.34 -1.54
N LEU A 282 -1.59 -23.81 -1.74
CA LEU A 282 -1.89 -24.91 -2.66
C LEU A 282 -1.57 -24.52 -4.11
N SER A 283 -1.92 -23.30 -4.53
CA SER A 283 -1.63 -22.79 -5.88
C SER A 283 -0.12 -22.64 -6.13
N ASN A 284 0.60 -22.09 -5.15
CA ASN A 284 2.06 -22.02 -5.17
C ASN A 284 2.69 -23.43 -5.21
N SER A 285 2.28 -24.34 -4.33
CA SER A 285 2.83 -25.69 -4.24
C SER A 285 2.59 -26.52 -5.51
N SER A 286 1.39 -26.42 -6.10
CA SER A 286 1.04 -27.07 -7.36
C SER A 286 1.90 -26.55 -8.52
N THR A 287 2.08 -25.22 -8.61
CA THR A 287 2.92 -24.60 -9.64
C THR A 287 4.39 -24.95 -9.45
N LEU A 288 4.89 -24.92 -8.21
CA LEU A 288 6.27 -25.30 -7.89
C LEU A 288 6.52 -26.76 -8.26
N LEU A 289 5.65 -27.69 -7.84
CA LEU A 289 5.73 -29.10 -8.20
C LEU A 289 5.78 -29.30 -9.72
N LEU A 290 4.93 -28.61 -10.48
CA LEU A 290 4.90 -28.67 -11.94
C LEU A 290 6.21 -28.17 -12.59
N LEU A 291 6.82 -27.11 -12.03
CA LEU A 291 8.12 -26.61 -12.48
C LEU A 291 9.25 -27.61 -12.17
N LEU A 292 9.30 -28.13 -10.94
CA LEU A 292 10.27 -29.13 -10.50
C LEU A 292 10.20 -30.43 -11.34
N GLN A 293 8.99 -30.94 -11.59
CA GLN A 293 8.76 -32.11 -12.43
C GLN A 293 9.26 -31.92 -13.86
N ARG A 294 9.09 -30.73 -14.45
CA ARG A 294 9.62 -30.43 -15.80
C ARG A 294 11.15 -30.48 -15.84
N THR A 295 11.82 -29.90 -14.85
CA THR A 295 13.29 -29.91 -14.76
C THR A 295 13.85 -31.32 -14.57
N LEU A 296 13.29 -32.09 -13.64
CA LEU A 296 13.72 -33.47 -13.40
C LEU A 296 13.46 -34.38 -14.60
N LYS A 297 12.32 -34.20 -15.30
CA LYS A 297 11.98 -34.98 -16.50
C LYS A 297 12.81 -34.60 -17.73
N ALA A 298 13.21 -33.34 -17.87
CA ALA A 298 14.17 -32.90 -18.88
C ALA A 298 15.58 -33.44 -18.61
N SER A 299 16.03 -33.40 -17.35
CA SER A 299 17.31 -33.99 -16.92
C SER A 299 17.37 -35.50 -17.20
N GLY A 300 16.31 -36.24 -16.85
CA GLY A 300 16.17 -37.66 -17.17
C GLY A 300 16.02 -38.00 -18.67
N ALA A 301 15.74 -37.03 -19.53
CA ALA A 301 15.75 -37.21 -20.98
C ALA A 301 17.16 -36.98 -21.58
N ALA A 302 17.96 -36.09 -20.98
CA ALA A 302 19.34 -35.83 -21.41
C ALA A 302 20.28 -37.03 -21.15
N SER A 303 20.02 -37.82 -20.11
CA SER A 303 20.78 -39.04 -19.79
C SER A 303 20.47 -40.24 -20.70
N LEU A 304 19.48 -40.14 -21.60
CA LEU A 304 19.10 -41.19 -22.57
C LEU A 304 19.76 -41.04 -23.94
N THR A 305 20.88 -40.32 -24.05
CA THR A 305 21.74 -40.42 -25.24
C THR A 305 22.33 -41.83 -25.32
N PRO A 306 22.07 -42.62 -26.39
CA PRO A 306 22.53 -44.00 -26.45
C PRO A 306 24.05 -44.03 -26.64
N GLN A 307 24.78 -44.23 -25.55
CA GLN A 307 26.22 -44.49 -25.58
C GLN A 307 26.48 -45.78 -26.37
N ARG A 308 26.77 -45.60 -27.66
CA ARG A 308 26.95 -46.63 -28.68
C ARG A 308 28.01 -47.65 -28.23
N ARG A 309 27.56 -48.75 -27.61
CA ARG A 309 28.41 -49.91 -27.34
C ARG A 309 29.00 -50.38 -28.67
N ARG A 310 30.32 -50.27 -28.82
CA ARG A 310 31.04 -50.99 -29.87
C ARG A 310 31.06 -52.46 -29.44
N THR A 311 30.25 -53.29 -30.06
CA THR A 311 30.47 -54.74 -30.04
C THR A 311 31.76 -55.02 -30.81
N VAL A 312 32.67 -55.76 -30.19
CA VAL A 312 33.82 -56.34 -30.87
C VAL A 312 33.39 -57.74 -31.27
N ASP A 313 33.07 -57.91 -32.55
CA ASP A 313 32.80 -59.23 -33.11
C ASP A 313 34.12 -60.01 -33.20
N MET A 314 34.26 -61.03 -32.35
CA MET A 314 35.32 -62.02 -32.49
C MET A 314 34.93 -62.96 -33.64
N ALA A 315 35.58 -62.78 -34.80
CA ALA A 315 35.41 -63.67 -35.94
C ALA A 315 36.02 -65.05 -35.63
N SER A 316 35.23 -66.10 -35.81
CA SER A 316 35.69 -67.49 -35.76
C SER A 316 36.03 -67.99 -37.15
N SER A 317 37.29 -68.34 -37.40
CA SER A 317 37.78 -69.27 -38.44
C SER A 317 39.22 -69.66 -38.13
#